data_AF-A0A5U8XJS7-F1
#
_entry.id   AF-A0A5U8XJS7-F1
#
_cell.length_a   1.000
_cell.length_b   1.000
_cell.length_c   1.000
_cell.angle_alpha   90.00
_cell.angle_beta   90.00
_cell.angle_gamma   90.00
#
_symmetry.space_group_name_H-M   'P 1'
#
loop_
_entity.id
_entity.type
_entity.pdbx_description
1 polymer ?
#
loop_
_entity_poly.entity_id
_entity_poly.type
_entity_poly.pdbx_seq_one_letter_code
_entity_poly.pdbx_strand_id
1 'polypeptide(L)'
;MAISLATLETWRNGQNPKLFSRLRPRGIETAPLHISASPVRKFIPRIPLSCAPGEDQTVARVCCALSLENCFKGAAWNFKETPPKKFHVYGFNENAVIDPTPTLTQEPSRNGEVWIVPHRLSNWDLTPESVGQMRLHSHTENLTRFTYILQTYTDVILNDEQTLGKGWWRIGVHFNGNNGITLSYDGESNSNEFGNAANVYSVIS
;
A
#
# COMPACT_ATOMS: atom_id res chain seq x y z
N MET A 1 -5.07 7.86 -20.21
CA MET A 1 -5.01 8.85 -19.13
C MET A 1 -6.23 9.77 -19.09
N ALA A 2 -6.52 10.55 -20.15
CA ALA A 2 -7.57 11.58 -20.12
C ALA A 2 -8.99 11.09 -19.77
N ILE A 3 -9.40 9.91 -20.27
CA ILE A 3 -10.76 9.38 -20.06
C ILE A 3 -11.01 9.02 -18.58
N SER A 4 -10.07 8.32 -17.93
CA SER A 4 -10.25 7.91 -16.53
C SER A 4 -10.36 9.12 -15.60
N LEU A 5 -9.49 10.12 -15.78
CA LEU A 5 -9.51 11.33 -14.96
C LEU A 5 -10.82 12.10 -15.12
N ALA A 6 -11.31 12.29 -16.36
CA ALA A 6 -12.58 12.98 -16.61
C ALA A 6 -13.78 12.25 -15.96
N THR A 7 -13.82 10.91 -16.03
CA THR A 7 -14.88 10.13 -15.35
C THR A 7 -14.76 10.21 -13.83
N LEU A 8 -13.54 10.28 -13.29
CA LEU A 8 -13.29 10.42 -11.86
C LEU A 8 -13.70 11.80 -11.34
N GLU A 9 -13.41 12.85 -12.10
CA GLU A 9 -13.89 14.21 -11.84
C GLU A 9 -15.41 14.27 -11.84
N THR A 10 -16.07 13.65 -12.82
CA THR A 10 -17.53 13.55 -12.87
C THR A 10 -18.08 12.85 -11.63
N TRP A 11 -17.50 11.71 -11.24
CA TRP A 11 -17.90 10.99 -10.03
C TRP A 11 -17.71 11.83 -8.76
N ARG A 12 -16.59 12.55 -8.67
CA ARG A 12 -16.27 13.44 -7.53
C ARG A 12 -17.23 14.63 -7.47
N ASN A 13 -17.62 15.20 -8.60
CA ASN A 13 -18.61 16.28 -8.70
C ASN A 13 -20.02 15.84 -8.27
N GLY A 14 -20.33 14.54 -8.39
CA GLY A 14 -21.58 13.94 -7.92
C GLY A 14 -21.62 13.70 -6.41
N GLN A 15 -20.52 13.91 -5.67
CA GLN A 15 -20.48 13.74 -4.23
C GLN A 15 -21.08 14.96 -3.50
N ASN A 16 -21.50 14.77 -2.24
CA ASN A 16 -21.96 15.88 -1.40
C ASN A 16 -20.88 16.99 -1.32
N PRO A 17 -21.24 18.29 -1.34
CA PRO A 17 -20.31 19.42 -1.24
C PRO A 17 -19.27 19.31 -0.13
N LYS A 18 -19.62 18.75 1.04
CA LYS A 18 -18.69 18.56 2.16
C LYS A 18 -17.57 17.56 1.85
N LEU A 19 -17.83 16.59 0.98
CA LEU A 19 -16.89 15.54 0.60
C LEU A 19 -16.09 15.95 -0.65
N PHE A 20 -16.74 16.55 -1.64
CA PHE A 20 -16.14 17.02 -2.89
C PHE A 20 -14.88 17.87 -2.71
N SER A 21 -14.84 18.75 -1.70
CA SER A 21 -13.70 19.63 -1.43
C SER A 21 -12.47 18.90 -0.86
N ARG A 22 -12.68 17.67 -0.38
CA ARG A 22 -11.66 16.81 0.26
C ARG A 22 -11.21 15.64 -0.62
N LEU A 23 -11.83 15.47 -1.78
CA LEU A 23 -11.49 14.47 -2.80
C LEU A 23 -10.80 15.16 -3.97
N ARG A 24 -9.52 14.88 -4.22
CA ARG A 24 -8.77 15.47 -5.33
C ARG A 24 -8.51 14.41 -6.40
N PRO A 25 -9.21 14.43 -7.54
CA PRO A 25 -8.86 13.58 -8.67
C PRO A 25 -7.43 13.87 -9.11
N ARG A 26 -6.64 12.82 -9.35
CA ARG A 26 -5.24 12.91 -9.74
C ARG A 26 -4.95 11.91 -10.84
N GLY A 27 -4.38 12.37 -11.95
CA GLY A 27 -3.77 11.50 -12.95
C GLY A 27 -2.45 10.94 -12.43
N ILE A 28 -2.19 9.67 -12.71
CA ILE A 28 -0.97 8.98 -12.31
C ILE A 28 -0.35 8.22 -13.48
N GLU A 29 0.97 8.14 -13.47
CA GLU A 29 1.76 7.44 -14.50
C GLU A 29 2.25 6.07 -14.01
N THR A 30 2.23 5.87 -12.69
CA THR A 30 2.70 4.66 -12.02
C THR A 30 1.51 3.89 -11.47
N ALA A 31 1.60 2.56 -11.50
CA ALA A 31 0.54 1.70 -10.98
C ALA A 31 0.38 1.95 -9.46
N PRO A 32 -0.85 2.24 -8.98
CA PRO A 32 -1.09 2.30 -7.55
C PRO A 32 -0.93 0.90 -6.95
N LEU A 33 -0.25 0.85 -5.81
CA LEU A 33 0.16 -0.36 -5.12
C LEU A 33 -0.71 -0.63 -3.90
N HIS A 34 -0.88 -1.91 -3.55
CA HIS A 34 -1.50 -2.36 -2.31
C HIS A 34 -0.73 -3.54 -1.73
N ILE A 35 -0.69 -3.65 -0.41
CA ILE A 35 -0.10 -4.80 0.29
C ILE A 35 -1.15 -5.51 1.14
N SER A 36 -1.05 -6.84 1.20
CA SER A 36 -1.90 -7.64 2.09
C SER A 36 -1.13 -8.79 2.71
N ALA A 37 -1.41 -9.09 3.98
CA ALA A 37 -0.87 -10.26 4.66
C ALA A 37 -1.40 -11.59 4.08
N SER A 38 -2.55 -11.53 3.40
CA SER A 38 -3.23 -12.68 2.80
C SER A 38 -3.29 -12.55 1.28
N PRO A 39 -3.34 -13.68 0.54
CA PRO A 39 -3.55 -13.63 -0.90
C PRO A 39 -4.97 -13.12 -1.21
N VAL A 40 -5.07 -12.13 -2.09
CA VAL A 40 -6.33 -11.51 -2.52
C VAL A 40 -6.44 -11.64 -4.02
N ARG A 41 -7.50 -12.28 -4.50
CA ARG A 41 -7.74 -12.47 -5.94
C ARG A 41 -8.48 -11.30 -6.58
N LYS A 42 -9.32 -10.63 -5.80
CA LYS A 42 -10.20 -9.56 -6.24
C LYS A 42 -10.33 -8.51 -5.15
N PHE A 43 -10.27 -7.25 -5.55
CA PHE A 43 -10.54 -6.11 -4.69
C PHE A 43 -11.85 -5.47 -5.10
N ILE A 44 -12.74 -5.27 -4.13
CA ILE A 44 -14.01 -4.59 -4.33
C ILE A 44 -13.94 -3.33 -3.46
N PRO A 45 -14.13 -2.12 -4.01
CA PRO A 45 -14.20 -0.92 -3.20
C PRO A 45 -15.27 -1.06 -2.13
N ARG A 46 -14.88 -0.83 -0.87
CA ARG A 46 -15.77 -0.90 0.29
C ARG A 46 -15.52 0.28 1.19
N ILE A 47 -16.54 0.64 1.98
CA ILE A 47 -16.32 1.54 3.10
C ILE A 47 -15.42 0.78 4.09
N PRO A 48 -14.26 1.31 4.50
CA PRO A 48 -13.37 0.59 5.40
C PRO A 48 -14.07 0.27 6.72
N LEU A 49 -13.87 -0.95 7.21
CA LEU A 49 -14.46 -1.43 8.47
C LEU A 49 -13.68 -0.92 9.70
N SER A 50 -12.40 -0.62 9.51
CA SER A 50 -11.51 -0.09 10.53
C SER A 50 -10.98 1.26 10.04
N CYS A 51 -11.74 2.30 10.35
CA CYS A 51 -11.37 3.69 10.06
C CYS A 51 -10.66 4.29 11.27
N ALA A 52 -9.73 5.21 11.04
CA ALA A 52 -9.18 6.04 12.10
C ALA A 52 -10.31 6.84 12.78
N PRO A 53 -10.20 7.19 14.07
CA PRO A 53 -11.17 8.08 14.71
C PRO A 53 -11.36 9.37 13.90
N GLY A 54 -12.59 9.60 13.41
CA GLY A 54 -12.94 10.77 12.59
C GLY A 54 -12.69 10.63 11.08
N GLU A 55 -12.09 9.54 10.60
CA GLU A 55 -11.94 9.26 9.17
C GLU A 55 -13.32 9.09 8.50
N ASP A 56 -13.43 9.53 7.24
CA ASP A 56 -14.69 9.44 6.50
C ASP A 56 -15.11 7.99 6.22
N GLN A 57 -16.31 7.66 6.68
CA GLN A 57 -16.94 6.34 6.55
C GLN A 57 -18.02 6.28 5.45
N THR A 58 -17.93 7.15 4.44
CA THR A 58 -18.95 7.24 3.38
C THR A 58 -18.41 6.86 2.01
N VAL A 59 -17.09 6.96 1.81
CA VAL A 59 -16.45 6.66 0.51
C VAL A 59 -16.05 5.19 0.43
N ALA A 60 -16.71 4.43 -0.44
CA ALA A 60 -16.25 3.10 -0.82
C ALA A 60 -14.98 3.20 -1.67
N ARG A 61 -13.92 2.49 -1.25
CA ARG A 61 -12.58 2.63 -1.82
C ARG A 61 -11.74 1.36 -1.71
N VAL A 62 -10.70 1.29 -2.52
CA VAL A 62 -9.51 0.47 -2.28
C VAL A 62 -8.36 1.41 -1.95
N CYS A 63 -7.85 1.31 -0.72
CA CYS A 63 -6.71 2.08 -0.22
C CYS A 63 -5.42 1.60 -0.88
N CYS A 64 -4.72 2.47 -1.59
CA CYS A 64 -3.48 2.18 -2.30
C CYS A 64 -2.43 3.24 -1.96
N ALA A 65 -1.23 3.11 -2.50
CA ALA A 65 -0.22 4.17 -2.52
C ALA A 65 0.62 4.10 -3.80
N LEU A 66 1.40 5.15 -4.09
CA LEU A 66 2.29 5.16 -5.27
C LEU A 66 3.71 4.64 -4.96
N SER A 67 3.97 4.28 -3.71
CA SER A 67 5.22 3.66 -3.27
C SER A 67 4.94 2.60 -2.21
N LEU A 68 5.82 1.59 -2.14
CA LEU A 68 5.72 0.51 -1.16
C LEU A 68 5.80 1.05 0.27
N GLU A 69 6.66 2.04 0.53
CA GLU A 69 6.76 2.69 1.84
C GLU A 69 5.42 3.26 2.29
N ASN A 70 4.71 3.97 1.41
CA ASN A 70 3.42 4.56 1.76
C ASN A 70 2.33 3.48 1.92
N CYS A 71 2.40 2.35 1.21
CA CYS A 71 1.55 1.18 1.52
C CYS A 71 1.79 0.68 2.95
N PHE A 72 3.05 0.58 3.37
CA PHE A 72 3.40 0.12 4.73
C PHE A 72 3.00 1.13 5.81
N LYS A 73 3.12 2.44 5.57
CA LYS A 73 2.60 3.47 6.47
C LYS A 73 1.09 3.31 6.70
N GLY A 74 0.31 3.08 5.65
CA GLY A 74 -1.13 2.79 5.76
C GLY A 74 -1.44 1.45 6.44
N ALA A 75 -0.49 0.53 6.45
CA ALA A 75 -0.60 -0.80 7.03
C ALA A 75 0.09 -0.93 8.40
N ALA A 76 0.47 0.19 9.04
CA ALA A 76 1.33 0.20 10.23
C ALA A 76 0.77 -0.56 11.43
N TRP A 77 -0.57 -0.67 11.51
CA TRP A 77 -1.25 -1.45 12.54
C TRP A 77 -0.84 -2.94 12.53
N ASN A 78 -0.42 -3.49 11.38
CA ASN A 78 0.05 -4.87 11.28
C ASN A 78 1.32 -5.13 12.12
N PHE A 79 2.04 -4.09 12.54
CA PHE A 79 3.31 -4.20 13.27
C PHE A 79 3.16 -4.00 14.78
N LYS A 80 1.95 -3.71 15.28
CA LYS A 80 1.71 -3.49 16.72
C LYS A 80 1.65 -4.76 17.54
N GLU A 81 1.19 -5.86 16.94
CA GLU A 81 0.98 -7.13 17.64
C GLU A 81 1.94 -8.18 17.09
N THR A 82 1.46 -8.98 16.14
CA THR A 82 2.25 -10.02 15.47
C THR A 82 2.50 -9.57 14.03
N PRO A 83 3.75 -9.23 13.68
CA PRO A 83 4.08 -8.82 12.32
C PRO A 83 3.75 -9.96 11.33
N PRO A 84 3.09 -9.66 10.18
CA PRO A 84 2.85 -10.66 9.17
C PRO A 84 4.16 -11.25 8.63
N LYS A 85 4.27 -12.58 8.65
CA LYS A 85 5.45 -13.28 8.09
C LYS A 85 5.57 -13.10 6.58
N LYS A 86 4.47 -12.73 5.91
CA LYS A 86 4.40 -12.57 4.47
C LYS A 86 3.52 -11.37 4.14
N PHE A 87 3.91 -10.64 3.11
CA PHE A 87 3.05 -9.68 2.43
C PHE A 87 3.01 -10.01 0.94
N HIS A 88 1.84 -9.87 0.35
CA HIS A 88 1.64 -9.88 -1.08
C HIS A 88 1.58 -8.44 -1.57
N VAL A 89 2.33 -8.13 -2.64
CA VAL A 89 2.36 -6.80 -3.24
C VAL A 89 1.58 -6.85 -4.55
N TYR A 90 0.62 -5.96 -4.68
CA TYR A 90 -0.29 -5.86 -5.82
C TYR A 90 -0.14 -4.50 -6.49
N GLY A 91 -0.24 -4.50 -7.83
CA GLY A 91 -0.40 -3.29 -8.63
C GLY A 91 -1.75 -3.30 -9.34
N PHE A 92 -2.37 -2.14 -9.51
CA PHE A 92 -3.58 -2.00 -10.30
C PHE A 92 -3.31 -1.29 -11.62
N ASN A 93 -3.96 -1.72 -12.68
CA ASN A 93 -3.94 -1.03 -13.96
C ASN A 93 -4.91 0.17 -13.92
N GLU A 94 -4.55 1.18 -13.13
CA GLU A 94 -5.28 2.45 -13.02
C GLU A 94 -4.36 3.62 -13.28
N ASN A 95 -4.88 4.63 -13.96
CA ASN A 95 -4.15 5.85 -14.33
C ASN A 95 -4.82 7.13 -13.81
N ALA A 96 -5.85 6.98 -12.97
CA ALA A 96 -6.47 8.05 -12.22
C ALA A 96 -6.92 7.51 -10.86
N VAL A 97 -6.68 8.30 -9.81
CA VAL A 97 -7.02 7.96 -8.42
C VAL A 97 -7.51 9.19 -7.69
N ILE A 98 -8.20 8.99 -6.57
CA ILE A 98 -8.46 10.06 -5.62
C ILE A 98 -7.24 10.20 -4.71
N ASP A 99 -6.73 11.42 -4.60
CA ASP A 99 -5.80 11.85 -3.57
C ASP A 99 -6.63 12.51 -2.43
N PRO A 100 -6.95 11.75 -1.36
CA PRO A 100 -7.75 12.27 -0.26
C PRO A 100 -6.95 13.33 0.51
N THR A 101 -7.62 14.39 0.95
CA THR A 101 -6.94 15.35 1.83
C THR A 101 -6.64 14.71 3.20
N PRO A 102 -5.59 15.15 3.92
CA PRO A 102 -5.30 14.65 5.27
C PRO A 102 -6.48 14.81 6.25
N THR A 103 -7.33 15.81 6.02
CA THR A 103 -8.57 16.02 6.78
C THR A 103 -9.67 15.01 6.49
N LEU A 104 -9.52 14.17 5.46
CA LEU A 104 -10.45 13.09 5.14
C LEU A 104 -9.98 11.77 5.74
N THR A 105 -8.67 11.51 5.69
CA THR A 105 -8.04 10.32 6.27
C THR A 105 -7.81 10.44 7.77
N GLN A 106 -7.73 11.67 8.31
CA GLN A 106 -7.43 11.99 9.72
C GLN A 106 -6.12 11.39 10.25
N GLU A 107 -5.28 10.85 9.37
CA GLU A 107 -3.99 10.26 9.72
C GLU A 107 -2.87 10.92 8.92
N PRO A 108 -2.02 11.75 9.57
CA PRO A 108 -0.83 12.33 8.95
C PRO A 108 0.15 11.25 8.43
N SER A 109 0.17 10.07 9.06
CA SER A 109 0.96 8.92 8.63
C SER A 109 0.52 8.35 7.28
N ARG A 110 -0.73 8.57 6.85
CA ARG A 110 -1.24 8.17 5.53
C ARG A 110 -1.01 9.22 4.44
N ASN A 111 -0.14 10.20 4.67
CA ASN A 111 0.27 11.13 3.63
C ASN A 111 0.91 10.34 2.47
N GLY A 112 0.28 10.39 1.28
CA GLY A 112 0.67 9.59 0.12
C GLY A 112 -0.22 8.38 -0.19
N GLU A 113 -1.27 8.15 0.61
CA GLU A 113 -2.36 7.24 0.25
C GLU A 113 -3.13 7.78 -0.96
N VAL A 114 -3.54 6.87 -1.86
CA VAL A 114 -4.44 7.17 -2.98
C VAL A 114 -5.56 6.13 -3.03
N TRP A 115 -6.74 6.52 -3.49
CA TRP A 115 -7.91 5.66 -3.51
C TRP A 115 -8.37 5.34 -4.92
N ILE A 116 -8.60 4.07 -5.18
CA ILE A 116 -9.40 3.63 -6.32
C ILE A 116 -10.86 3.56 -5.86
N VAL A 117 -11.72 4.32 -6.54
CA VAL A 117 -13.15 4.46 -6.22
C VAL A 117 -14.00 3.91 -7.37
N PRO A 118 -15.26 3.50 -7.13
CA PRO A 118 -16.10 2.88 -8.15
C PRO A 118 -16.71 3.89 -9.15
N HIS A 119 -15.86 4.69 -9.81
CA HIS A 119 -16.30 5.72 -10.76
C HIS A 119 -16.62 5.20 -12.17
N ARG A 120 -16.24 3.95 -12.49
CA ARG A 120 -16.62 3.21 -13.70
C ARG A 120 -16.96 1.77 -13.35
N LEU A 121 -17.64 1.06 -14.26
CA LEU A 121 -18.01 -0.35 -14.08
C LEU A 121 -16.80 -1.24 -13.77
N SER A 122 -15.66 -1.03 -14.45
CA SER A 122 -14.42 -1.77 -14.20
C SER A 122 -13.85 -1.56 -12.79
N ASN A 123 -14.26 -0.50 -12.09
CA ASN A 123 -13.79 -0.20 -10.75
C ASN A 123 -14.62 -0.88 -9.65
N TRP A 124 -15.70 -1.59 -9.97
CA TRP A 124 -16.50 -2.32 -8.99
C TRP A 124 -15.94 -3.70 -8.63
N ASP A 125 -15.14 -4.29 -9.51
CA ASP A 125 -14.46 -5.58 -9.30
C ASP A 125 -13.07 -5.51 -9.95
N LEU A 126 -12.07 -5.22 -9.11
CA LEU A 126 -10.70 -5.01 -9.53
C LEU A 126 -9.90 -6.30 -9.42
N THR A 127 -9.35 -6.76 -10.53
CA THR A 127 -8.35 -7.84 -10.54
C THR A 127 -6.96 -7.21 -10.47
N PRO A 128 -6.23 -7.37 -9.36
CA PRO A 128 -4.88 -6.84 -9.23
C PRO A 128 -3.88 -7.68 -10.03
N GLU A 129 -2.78 -7.06 -10.43
CA GLU A 129 -1.57 -7.80 -10.82
C GLU A 129 -0.74 -8.08 -9.57
N SER A 130 -0.23 -9.31 -9.42
CA SER A 130 0.78 -9.57 -8.40
C SER A 130 2.12 -9.04 -8.91
N VAL A 131 2.66 -8.04 -8.23
CA VAL A 131 3.93 -7.38 -8.62
C VAL A 131 5.09 -7.77 -7.71
N GLY A 132 4.80 -8.42 -6.57
CA GLY A 132 5.81 -8.97 -5.70
C GLY A 132 5.26 -9.69 -4.48
N GLN A 133 6.17 -10.21 -3.68
CA GLN A 133 5.91 -10.82 -2.38
C GLN A 133 7.06 -10.51 -1.43
N MET A 134 6.75 -10.24 -0.17
CA MET A 134 7.72 -10.07 0.91
C MET A 134 7.62 -11.22 1.89
N ARG A 135 8.76 -11.64 2.44
CA ARG A 135 8.85 -12.67 3.48
C ARG A 135 9.75 -12.21 4.61
N LEU A 136 9.28 -12.36 5.84
CA LEU A 136 10.01 -11.94 7.02
C LEU A 136 11.27 -12.78 7.17
N HIS A 137 12.42 -12.12 7.19
CA HIS A 137 13.73 -12.73 7.39
C HIS A 137 14.17 -12.65 8.85
N SER A 138 14.04 -11.48 9.45
CA SER A 138 14.40 -11.25 10.85
C SER A 138 13.64 -10.08 11.45
N HIS A 139 13.64 -9.99 12.77
CA HIS A 139 13.19 -8.80 13.49
C HIS A 139 13.90 -8.64 14.82
N THR A 140 13.88 -7.44 15.38
CA THR A 140 14.40 -7.21 16.73
C THR A 140 13.43 -7.69 17.81
N GLU A 141 13.93 -8.02 19.00
CA GLU A 141 13.10 -8.46 20.14
C GLU A 141 12.02 -7.43 20.51
N ASN A 142 12.35 -6.13 20.43
CA ASN A 142 11.44 -5.04 20.73
C ASN A 142 10.44 -4.72 19.61
N LEU A 143 10.42 -5.48 18.51
CA LEU A 143 9.51 -5.31 17.36
C LEU A 143 9.53 -3.90 16.74
N THR A 144 10.68 -3.23 16.79
CA THR A 144 10.86 -1.92 16.15
C THR A 144 11.48 -2.05 14.76
N ARG A 145 12.26 -3.10 14.49
CA ARG A 145 12.92 -3.30 13.20
C ARG A 145 12.64 -4.69 12.66
N PHE A 146 12.32 -4.75 11.37
CA PHE A 146 12.06 -5.98 10.64
C PHE A 146 12.88 -5.96 9.36
N THR A 147 13.39 -7.11 8.95
CA THR A 147 13.99 -7.29 7.64
C THR A 147 13.13 -8.25 6.86
N TYR A 148 12.69 -7.84 5.69
CA TYR A 148 11.96 -8.67 4.74
C TYR A 148 12.81 -8.91 3.51
N ILE A 149 12.70 -10.11 2.94
CA ILE A 149 13.15 -10.36 1.57
C ILE A 149 11.97 -10.09 0.65
N LEU A 150 12.10 -9.07 -0.19
CA LEU A 150 11.15 -8.72 -1.24
C LEU A 150 11.55 -9.39 -2.54
N GLN A 151 10.68 -10.21 -3.10
CA GLN A 151 10.73 -10.62 -4.50
C GLN A 151 9.83 -9.70 -5.32
N THR A 152 10.36 -9.12 -6.38
CA THR A 152 9.64 -8.29 -7.34
C THR A 152 9.57 -8.98 -8.69
N TYR A 153 8.42 -8.89 -9.37
CA TYR A 153 8.20 -9.47 -10.70
C TYR A 153 8.28 -8.43 -11.82
N THR A 154 8.13 -7.17 -11.44
CA THR A 154 8.19 -5.96 -12.27
C THR A 154 8.80 -4.83 -11.44
N ASP A 155 8.94 -3.65 -12.01
CA ASP A 155 9.45 -2.47 -11.33
C ASP A 155 8.47 -2.03 -10.23
N VAL A 156 8.99 -1.84 -9.01
CA VAL A 156 8.24 -1.40 -7.84
C VAL A 156 8.93 -0.19 -7.22
N ILE A 157 8.18 0.89 -7.04
CA ILE A 157 8.67 2.09 -6.35
C ILE A 157 8.73 1.79 -4.86
N LEU A 158 9.93 1.80 -4.27
CA LEU A 158 10.10 1.57 -2.85
C LEU A 158 9.69 2.82 -2.06
N ASN A 159 10.24 3.98 -2.45
CA ASN A 159 10.04 5.30 -1.88
C ASN A 159 10.40 6.38 -2.94
N ASP A 160 10.43 7.65 -2.56
CA ASP A 160 10.67 8.77 -3.50
C ASP A 160 12.06 8.75 -4.16
N GLU A 161 13.01 7.98 -3.63
CA GLU A 161 14.41 7.94 -4.09
C GLU A 161 14.72 6.71 -4.95
N GLN A 162 13.93 5.63 -4.80
CA GLN A 162 14.34 4.33 -5.30
C GLN A 162 13.21 3.54 -5.96
N THR A 163 13.49 3.03 -7.16
CA THR A 163 12.70 2.01 -7.86
C THR A 163 13.49 0.72 -7.89
N LEU A 164 12.85 -0.38 -7.53
CA LEU A 164 13.42 -1.71 -7.52
C LEU A 164 12.91 -2.47 -8.74
N GLY A 165 13.82 -2.86 -9.63
CA GLY A 165 13.48 -3.70 -10.77
C GLY A 165 13.16 -5.13 -10.35
N LYS A 166 12.84 -5.98 -11.33
CA LYS A 166 12.62 -7.42 -11.10
C LYS A 166 13.83 -8.08 -10.44
N GLY A 167 13.64 -8.66 -9.26
CA GLY A 167 14.72 -9.30 -8.51
C GLY A 167 14.36 -9.63 -7.06
N TRP A 168 15.38 -9.81 -6.23
CA TRP A 168 15.27 -10.05 -4.80
C TRP A 168 16.03 -8.99 -4.02
N TRP A 169 15.40 -8.42 -3.00
CA TRP A 169 15.89 -7.25 -2.29
C TRP A 169 15.70 -7.44 -0.78
N ARG A 170 16.68 -7.04 0.03
CA ARG A 170 16.52 -6.91 1.48
C ARG A 170 15.92 -5.55 1.78
N ILE A 171 14.78 -5.54 2.46
CA ILE A 171 14.04 -4.34 2.81
C ILE A 171 13.93 -4.27 4.33
N GLY A 172 14.47 -3.20 4.90
CA GLY A 172 14.28 -2.86 6.30
C GLY A 172 12.93 -2.16 6.46
N VAL A 173 12.18 -2.55 7.48
CA VAL A 173 10.96 -1.88 7.93
C VAL A 173 11.19 -1.43 9.36
N HIS A 174 11.17 -0.12 9.59
CA HIS A 174 11.37 0.46 10.91
C HIS A 174 10.07 1.08 11.42
N PHE A 175 9.55 0.52 12.52
CA PHE A 175 8.34 0.92 13.20
C PHE A 175 8.67 1.71 14.47
N ASN A 176 8.15 2.93 14.59
CA ASN A 176 8.47 3.83 15.70
C ASN A 176 7.43 3.83 16.85
N GLY A 177 6.49 2.88 16.87
CA GLY A 177 5.45 2.75 17.90
C GLY A 177 4.21 3.63 17.70
N ASN A 178 4.34 4.78 17.02
CA ASN A 178 3.26 5.77 16.83
C ASN A 178 2.62 5.69 15.42
N ASN A 179 2.41 4.49 14.88
CA ASN A 179 2.01 4.25 13.48
C ASN A 179 3.00 4.79 12.43
N GLY A 180 4.19 5.25 12.83
CA GLY A 180 5.22 5.67 11.90
C GLY A 180 5.99 4.47 11.38
N ILE A 181 6.01 4.32 10.06
CA ILE A 181 6.85 3.34 9.36
C ILE A 181 7.74 4.06 8.34
N THR A 182 8.98 3.59 8.26
CA THR A 182 9.93 3.92 7.20
C THR A 182 10.48 2.64 6.58
N LEU A 183 10.74 2.66 5.28
CA LEU A 183 11.35 1.55 4.57
C LEU A 183 12.77 1.93 4.14
N SER A 184 13.70 0.99 4.29
CA SER A 184 15.08 1.13 3.82
C SER A 184 15.42 0.03 2.83
N TYR A 185 16.26 0.37 1.86
CA TYR A 185 16.94 -0.60 1.02
C TYR A 185 18.22 -1.05 1.72
N ASP A 186 18.25 -2.33 2.12
CA ASP A 186 19.35 -2.90 2.89
C ASP A 186 20.31 -3.73 2.00
N GLY A 187 20.01 -3.84 0.70
CA GLY A 187 20.87 -4.49 -0.30
C GLY A 187 20.16 -5.52 -1.18
N GLU A 188 20.92 -6.12 -2.09
CA GLU A 188 20.44 -7.22 -2.93
C GLU A 188 20.34 -8.53 -2.15
N SER A 189 19.41 -9.38 -2.58
CA SER A 189 19.17 -10.71 -2.04
C SER A 189 19.08 -11.73 -3.19
N ASN A 190 18.61 -12.94 -2.91
CA ASN A 190 18.46 -14.00 -3.91
C ASN A 190 17.30 -14.95 -3.56
N SER A 191 17.00 -15.85 -4.50
CA SER A 191 15.93 -16.83 -4.37
C SER A 191 16.09 -17.76 -3.16
N ASN A 192 17.32 -18.08 -2.75
CA ASN A 192 17.56 -19.00 -1.63
C ASN A 192 17.18 -18.33 -0.31
N GLU A 193 17.61 -17.09 -0.11
CA GLU A 193 17.25 -16.32 1.08
C GLU A 193 15.74 -16.07 1.17
N PHE A 194 15.09 -15.77 0.04
CA PHE A 194 13.64 -15.66 -0.05
C PHE A 194 12.91 -16.98 0.24
N GLY A 195 13.46 -18.11 -0.24
CA GLY A 195 12.96 -19.44 0.07
C GLY A 195 13.02 -19.75 1.56
N ASN A 196 14.15 -19.43 2.20
CA ASN A 196 14.39 -19.67 3.63
C ASN A 196 13.50 -18.80 4.54
N ALA A 197 13.29 -17.53 4.18
CA ALA A 197 12.43 -16.60 4.91
C ALA A 197 10.96 -17.06 4.99
N ALA A 198 10.51 -18.02 4.17
CA ALA A 198 9.18 -18.62 4.32
C ALA A 198 9.05 -19.58 5.50
N ASN A 199 10.17 -20.11 5.99
CA ASN A 199 10.22 -21.27 6.89
C ASN A 199 10.85 -20.93 8.25
N VAL A 200 11.82 -20.01 8.28
CA VAL A 200 12.58 -19.65 9.48
C VAL A 200 12.82 -18.13 9.44
N TYR A 201 12.52 -17.46 10.56
CA TYR A 201 12.95 -16.08 10.79
C TYR A 201 13.79 -16.02 12.07
N SER A 202 14.72 -15.07 12.12
CA SER A 202 15.59 -14.86 13.27
C SER A 202 15.08 -13.71 14.14
N VAL A 203 15.15 -13.88 15.46
CA VAL A 203 14.96 -12.79 16.42
C VAL A 203 16.34 -12.28 16.80
N ILE A 204 16.57 -10.98 16.61
CA ILE A 204 17.83 -10.30 16.91
C ILE A 204 17.65 -9.58 18.24
N SER A 205 18.53 -9.89 19.20
CA SER A 205 18.63 -9.20 20.48
C SER A 205 19.07 -7.75 20.31
#